data_AF-X0TEM9-F1
#
_entry.id   AF-X0TEM9-F1
#
_cell.length_a   1.000
_cell.length_b   1.000
_cell.length_c   1.000
_cell.angle_alpha   90.00
_cell.angle_beta   90.00
_cell.angle_gamma   90.00
#
_symmetry.space_group_name_H-M   'P 1'
#
loop_
_entity.id
_entity.type
_entity.pdbx_description
1 polymer ?
#
loop_
_entity_poly.entity_id
_entity_poly.type
_entity_poly.pdbx_seq_one_letter_code
_entity_poly.pdbx_strand_id
1 'polypeptide(L)'
;MEIATLLGRHKSWVCRRVSLIERLSDEVQENIRLGLLPISMGVELSKLQRSNQEALLETIRKHHLTWRETRKMVSALQTNPWNDPACILRNPWEILEPEGQVVMTPSRISDPVAREFHRKLLTMQEHCRIAGFAISTTELGQFSEEEEQILISCCRQALESMEQAKENLQQTLEAYEPGGTK
;
A
#
# COMPACT_ATOMS: atom_id res chain seq x y z
N MET A 1 -31.96 8.92 -18.91
CA MET A 1 -31.52 7.53 -18.61
C MET A 1 -30.97 6.80 -19.84
N GLU A 2 -30.79 7.49 -20.98
CA GLU A 2 -30.18 6.93 -22.20
C GLU A 2 -28.76 6.38 -22.00
N ILE A 3 -27.96 7.00 -21.13
CA ILE A 3 -26.57 6.59 -20.87
C ILE A 3 -26.47 5.12 -20.44
N ALA A 4 -27.43 4.60 -19.69
CA ALA A 4 -27.43 3.20 -19.25
C ALA A 4 -27.60 2.23 -20.43
N THR A 5 -28.53 2.54 -21.33
CA THR A 5 -28.80 1.77 -22.55
C THR A 5 -27.60 1.82 -23.50
N LEU A 6 -27.01 3.01 -23.71
CA LEU A 6 -25.84 3.20 -24.57
C LEU A 6 -24.60 2.42 -24.10
N LEU A 7 -24.45 2.25 -22.78
CA LEU A 7 -23.33 1.52 -22.18
C LEU A 7 -23.60 0.01 -21.98
N GLY A 8 -24.82 -0.48 -22.29
CA GLY A 8 -25.22 -1.86 -22.00
C GLY A 8 -25.18 -2.19 -20.50
N ARG A 9 -25.45 -1.22 -19.63
CA ARG A 9 -25.40 -1.37 -18.17
C ARG A 9 -26.74 -1.03 -17.51
N HIS A 10 -26.95 -1.57 -16.31
CA HIS A 10 -28.13 -1.23 -15.52
C HIS A 10 -28.09 0.22 -15.02
N LYS A 11 -29.25 0.88 -14.89
CA LYS A 11 -29.38 2.23 -14.29
C LYS A 11 -28.55 2.39 -13.02
N SER A 12 -28.69 1.41 -12.12
CA SER A 12 -28.04 1.42 -10.81
C SER A 12 -26.52 1.34 -10.90
N TRP A 13 -25.94 0.85 -12.01
CA TRP A 13 -24.49 0.89 -12.24
C TRP A 13 -24.04 2.30 -12.61
N VAL A 14 -24.76 2.96 -13.52
CA VAL A 14 -24.48 4.35 -13.94
C VAL A 14 -24.60 5.30 -12.77
N CYS A 15 -25.70 5.22 -12.00
CA CYS A 15 -25.91 6.07 -10.83
C CYS A 15 -24.78 5.91 -9.81
N ARG A 16 -24.32 4.68 -9.51
CA ARG A 16 -23.22 4.46 -8.55
C ARG A 16 -21.91 5.11 -8.99
N ARG A 17 -21.58 5.06 -10.29
CA ARG A 17 -20.35 5.67 -10.80
C ARG A 17 -20.42 7.19 -10.85
N VAL A 18 -21.57 7.76 -11.24
CA VAL A 18 -21.79 9.21 -11.21
C VAL A 18 -21.67 9.71 -9.76
N SER A 19 -22.36 9.06 -8.82
CA SER A 19 -22.27 9.45 -7.40
C SER A 19 -20.88 9.27 -6.80
N LEU A 20 -20.09 8.30 -7.27
CA LEU A 20 -18.68 8.19 -6.86
C LEU A 20 -17.90 9.42 -7.32
N ILE A 21 -18.00 9.78 -8.61
CA ILE A 21 -17.28 10.92 -9.18
C ILE A 21 -17.69 12.22 -8.48
N GLU A 22 -18.99 12.43 -8.24
CA GLU A 22 -19.51 13.63 -7.55
C GLU A 22 -18.96 13.79 -6.12
N ARG A 23 -18.59 12.70 -5.46
CA ARG A 23 -18.03 12.72 -4.11
C ARG A 23 -16.52 12.96 -4.08
N LEU A 24 -15.82 12.75 -5.19
CA LEU A 24 -14.37 12.92 -5.27
C LEU A 24 -14.00 14.39 -5.44
N SER A 25 -12.92 14.83 -4.77
CA SER A 25 -12.30 16.12 -5.08
C SER A 25 -11.70 16.13 -6.49
N ASP A 26 -11.55 17.31 -7.06
CA ASP A 26 -11.05 17.47 -8.43
C ASP A 26 -9.62 16.92 -8.56
N GLU A 27 -8.79 17.09 -7.53
CA GLU A 27 -7.43 16.55 -7.52
C GLU A 27 -7.41 15.01 -7.52
N VAL A 28 -8.30 14.36 -6.77
CA VAL A 28 -8.41 12.90 -6.77
C VAL A 28 -8.92 12.40 -8.13
N GLN A 29 -9.91 13.08 -8.71
CA GLN A 29 -10.41 12.74 -10.06
C GLN A 29 -9.30 12.85 -11.11
N GLU A 30 -8.48 13.89 -11.05
CA GLU A 30 -7.38 14.08 -11.99
C GLU A 30 -6.29 13.02 -11.82
N ASN A 31 -5.91 12.69 -10.59
CA ASN A 31 -4.94 11.61 -10.33
C ASN A 31 -5.44 10.24 -10.85
N ILE A 32 -6.74 9.97 -10.77
CA ILE A 32 -7.34 8.76 -11.36
C ILE A 32 -7.30 8.83 -12.89
N ARG A 33 -7.64 9.97 -13.48
CA ARG A 33 -7.64 10.17 -14.94
C ARG A 33 -6.24 10.00 -15.54
N LEU A 34 -5.21 10.48 -14.84
CA LEU A 34 -3.80 10.35 -15.21
C LEU A 34 -3.21 8.95 -14.91
N GLY A 35 -3.96 8.04 -14.28
CA GLY A 35 -3.49 6.71 -13.91
C GLY A 35 -2.52 6.68 -12.72
N LEU A 36 -2.37 7.79 -12.00
CA LEU A 36 -1.52 7.92 -10.81
C LEU A 36 -2.16 7.34 -9.55
N LEU A 37 -3.48 7.21 -9.55
CA LEU A 37 -4.25 6.66 -8.44
C LEU A 37 -5.24 5.60 -8.94
N PRO A 38 -5.20 4.36 -8.43
CA PRO A 38 -6.19 3.34 -8.75
C PRO A 38 -7.61 3.76 -8.34
N ILE A 39 -8.62 3.41 -9.14
CA ILE A 39 -10.04 3.69 -8.83
C ILE A 39 -10.46 3.10 -7.46
N SER A 40 -9.86 1.96 -7.05
CA SER A 40 -10.12 1.35 -5.74
C SER A 40 -9.73 2.25 -4.58
N MET A 41 -8.68 3.07 -4.72
CA MET A 41 -8.31 4.10 -3.75
C MET A 41 -9.30 5.26 -3.77
N GLY A 42 -9.75 5.68 -4.96
CA GLY A 42 -10.80 6.68 -5.11
C GLY A 42 -12.08 6.31 -4.37
N VAL A 43 -12.49 5.03 -4.41
CA VAL A 43 -13.64 4.55 -3.63
C VAL A 43 -13.43 4.75 -2.13
N GLU A 44 -12.23 4.50 -1.60
CA GLU A 44 -11.91 4.73 -0.19
C GLU A 44 -11.91 6.23 0.14
N LEU A 45 -11.22 7.05 -0.65
CA LEU A 45 -11.17 8.51 -0.46
C LEU A 45 -12.55 9.15 -0.51
N SER A 46 -13.43 8.68 -1.39
CA SER A 46 -14.79 9.20 -1.54
C SER A 46 -15.60 9.15 -0.25
N LYS A 47 -15.19 8.39 0.77
CA LYS A 47 -15.83 8.29 2.09
C LYS A 47 -15.52 9.46 3.02
N LEU A 48 -14.53 10.28 2.69
CA LEU A 48 -14.10 11.46 3.45
C LEU A 48 -14.66 12.76 2.86
N GLN A 49 -14.60 13.86 3.63
CA GLN A 49 -14.82 15.21 3.11
C GLN A 49 -13.70 15.60 2.13
N ARG A 50 -14.01 16.41 1.11
CA ARG A 50 -13.08 16.74 0.00
C ARG A 50 -11.73 17.29 0.48
N SER A 51 -11.70 18.16 1.49
CA SER A 51 -10.44 18.66 2.08
C SER A 51 -9.55 17.54 2.63
N ASN A 52 -10.15 16.54 3.27
CA ASN A 52 -9.43 15.40 3.84
C ASN A 52 -9.02 14.39 2.75
N GLN A 53 -9.73 14.37 1.60
CA GLN A 53 -9.33 13.55 0.46
C GLN A 53 -8.02 14.04 -0.13
N GLU A 54 -7.88 15.35 -0.35
CA GLU A 54 -6.66 15.98 -0.87
C GLU A 54 -5.48 15.78 0.09
N ALA A 55 -5.69 16.01 1.39
CA ALA A 55 -4.66 15.81 2.39
C ALA A 55 -4.21 14.33 2.51
N LEU A 56 -5.15 13.38 2.46
CA LEU A 56 -4.80 11.95 2.45
C LEU A 56 -4.15 11.54 1.12
N LEU A 57 -4.55 12.13 -0.01
CA LEU A 57 -3.91 11.91 -1.31
C LEU A 57 -2.44 12.33 -1.29
N GLU A 58 -2.12 13.48 -0.69
CA GLU A 58 -0.72 13.91 -0.52
C GLU A 58 0.05 12.93 0.37
N THR A 59 -0.57 12.44 1.45
CA THR A 59 0.02 11.42 2.32
C THR A 59 0.26 10.10 1.59
N ILE A 60 -0.70 9.65 0.76
CA ILE A 60 -0.58 8.46 -0.09
C ILE A 60 0.61 8.61 -1.04
N ARG A 61 0.77 9.78 -1.66
CA ARG A 61 1.89 10.04 -2.58
C ARG A 61 3.23 10.10 -1.87
N LYS A 62 3.29 10.80 -0.73
CA LYS A 62 4.50 10.97 0.07
C LYS A 62 5.01 9.68 0.68
N HIS A 63 4.10 8.80 1.10
CA HIS A 63 4.42 7.56 1.82
C HIS A 63 4.12 6.28 1.03
N HIS A 64 3.71 6.41 -0.24
CA HIS A 64 3.37 5.28 -1.13
C HIS A 64 2.38 4.28 -0.52
N LEU A 65 1.35 4.78 0.15
CA LEU A 65 0.41 3.94 0.89
C LEU A 65 -0.32 2.95 -0.03
N THR A 66 -0.46 1.72 0.46
CA THR A 66 -1.26 0.68 -0.18
C THR A 66 -2.74 0.90 -0.01
N TRP A 67 -3.54 0.13 -0.75
CA TRP A 67 -5.00 0.16 -0.60
C TRP A 67 -5.45 -0.23 0.81
N ARG A 68 -4.78 -1.22 1.43
CA ARG A 68 -5.09 -1.64 2.80
C ARG A 68 -4.79 -0.54 3.82
N GLU A 69 -3.66 0.14 3.66
CA GLU A 69 -3.26 1.23 4.54
C GLU A 69 -4.14 2.46 4.34
N THR A 70 -4.42 2.83 3.10
CA THR A 70 -5.36 3.91 2.76
C THR A 70 -6.72 3.67 3.41
N ARG A 71 -7.24 2.44 3.33
CA ARG A 71 -8.50 2.06 4.00
C ARG A 71 -8.43 2.22 5.53
N LYS A 72 -7.32 1.83 6.17
CA LYS A 72 -7.12 2.04 7.61
C LYS A 72 -7.10 3.53 7.98
N MET A 73 -6.39 4.35 7.21
CA MET A 73 -6.34 5.79 7.40
C MET A 73 -7.72 6.44 7.26
N VAL A 74 -8.49 6.03 6.24
CA VAL A 74 -9.88 6.49 6.05
C VAL A 74 -10.73 6.12 7.27
N SER A 75 -10.65 4.88 7.77
CA SER A 75 -11.37 4.48 8.97
C SER A 75 -10.99 5.34 10.19
N ALA A 76 -9.70 5.58 10.42
CA ALA A 76 -9.24 6.38 11.55
C ALA A 76 -9.74 7.84 11.49
N LEU A 77 -9.71 8.44 10.30
CA LEU A 77 -10.25 9.79 10.05
C LEU A 77 -11.77 9.85 10.24
N GLN A 78 -12.50 8.76 9.99
CA GLN A 78 -13.94 8.69 10.23
C GLN A 78 -14.30 8.47 11.70
N THR A 79 -13.49 7.73 12.46
CA THR A 79 -13.74 7.43 13.87
C THR A 79 -13.39 8.61 14.79
N ASN A 80 -12.46 9.49 14.39
CA ASN A 80 -12.05 10.67 15.17
C ASN A 80 -12.31 12.01 14.44
N PRO A 81 -13.58 12.40 14.22
CA PRO A 81 -13.92 13.64 13.50
C PRO A 81 -13.58 14.93 14.28
N TRP A 82 -13.30 14.84 15.59
CA TRP A 82 -12.96 15.97 16.46
C TRP A 82 -11.45 16.22 16.58
N ASN A 83 -10.61 15.28 16.15
CA ASN A 83 -9.17 15.48 16.10
C ASN A 83 -8.80 16.23 14.82
N ASP A 84 -7.77 17.07 14.90
CA ASP A 84 -7.18 17.70 13.73
C ASP A 84 -6.71 16.61 12.75
N PRO A 85 -7.32 16.50 11.55
CA PRO A 85 -6.90 15.54 10.53
C PRO A 85 -5.42 15.67 10.18
N ALA A 86 -4.84 16.87 10.32
CA ALA A 86 -3.43 17.11 10.07
C ALA A 86 -2.52 16.34 11.04
N CYS A 87 -2.94 16.09 12.28
CA CYS A 87 -2.18 15.28 13.23
C CYS A 87 -2.11 13.82 12.78
N ILE A 88 -3.26 13.27 12.36
CA ILE A 88 -3.39 11.89 11.84
C ILE A 88 -2.55 11.72 10.56
N LEU A 89 -2.60 12.70 9.66
CA LEU A 89 -1.96 12.62 8.34
C LEU A 89 -0.46 12.92 8.38
N ARG A 90 0.04 13.62 9.42
CA ARG A 90 1.47 13.96 9.56
C ARG A 90 2.37 12.73 9.64
N ASN A 91 1.90 11.68 10.31
CA ASN A 91 2.63 10.45 10.50
C ASN A 91 1.69 9.22 10.38
N PRO A 92 1.45 8.70 9.16
CA PRO A 92 0.48 7.63 8.95
C PRO A 92 0.83 6.34 9.72
N TRP A 93 2.10 6.14 10.06
CA TRP A 93 2.57 4.93 10.75
C TRP A 93 1.98 4.75 12.14
N GLU A 94 1.66 5.84 12.86
CA GLU A 94 1.02 5.77 14.19
C GLU A 94 -0.36 5.10 14.17
N ILE A 95 -1.02 5.09 13.01
CA ILE A 95 -2.39 4.56 12.83
C ILE A 95 -2.37 3.22 12.10
N LEU A 96 -1.40 3.03 11.21
CA LEU A 96 -1.28 1.82 10.40
C LEU A 96 -0.78 0.62 11.22
N GLU A 97 -0.07 0.88 12.33
CA GLU A 97 0.37 -0.14 13.27
C GLU A 97 -0.83 -0.80 13.98
N PRO A 98 -0.99 -2.13 13.87
CA PRO A 98 -2.10 -2.83 14.51
C PRO A 98 -1.90 -2.91 16.03
N GLU A 99 -2.89 -2.45 16.79
CA GLU A 99 -3.08 -2.80 18.20
C GLU A 99 -3.05 -4.34 18.34
N GLY A 100 -1.93 -4.89 18.82
CA GLY A 100 -1.83 -6.30 19.19
C GLY A 100 -0.81 -7.16 18.46
N GLN A 101 -0.07 -6.64 17.46
CA GLN A 101 1.20 -7.28 17.08
C GLN A 101 2.33 -6.60 17.85
N VAL A 102 3.12 -7.39 18.57
CA VAL A 102 4.40 -6.94 19.14
C VAL A 102 5.35 -6.65 17.97
N VAL A 103 5.14 -5.54 17.28
CA VAL A 103 6.13 -4.96 16.40
C VAL A 103 7.04 -4.16 17.30
N MET A 104 8.28 -4.62 17.45
CA MET A 104 9.32 -3.88 18.13
C MET A 104 9.51 -2.57 17.37
N THR A 105 8.94 -1.48 17.88
CA THR A 105 9.14 -0.13 17.35
C THR A 105 10.63 0.24 17.39
N PRO A 106 11.16 1.02 16.43
CA PRO A 106 12.57 1.47 16.46
C PRO A 106 12.93 2.25 17.74
N SER A 107 11.93 2.86 18.41
CA SER A 107 12.07 3.56 19.68
C SER A 107 12.35 2.65 20.88
N ARG A 108 12.15 1.32 20.75
CA ARG A 108 12.53 0.31 21.76
C ARG A 108 13.87 -0.38 21.45
N ILE A 109 14.36 -0.29 20.22
CA ILE A 109 15.66 -0.83 19.82
C ILE A 109 16.72 0.24 20.04
N SER A 110 17.26 0.28 21.25
CA SER A 110 18.35 1.20 21.60
C SER A 110 19.64 0.90 20.84
N ASP A 111 19.88 -0.38 20.55
CA ASP A 111 21.08 -0.84 19.86
C ASP A 111 21.07 -0.42 18.37
N PRO A 112 22.12 0.28 17.89
CA PRO A 112 22.17 0.79 16.53
C PRO A 112 22.26 -0.31 15.47
N VAL A 113 22.87 -1.46 15.78
CA VAL A 113 23.00 -2.60 14.85
C VAL A 113 21.65 -3.28 14.69
N ALA A 114 20.95 -3.53 15.80
CA ALA A 114 19.61 -4.08 15.77
C ALA A 114 18.60 -3.14 15.06
N ARG A 115 18.77 -1.82 15.20
CA ARG A 115 17.93 -0.83 14.50
C ARG A 115 18.17 -0.86 12.99
N GLU A 116 19.42 -0.93 12.55
CA GLU A 116 19.74 -1.05 11.13
C GLU A 116 19.26 -2.38 10.55
N PHE A 117 19.39 -3.49 11.29
CA PHE A 117 18.87 -4.78 10.88
C PHE A 117 17.34 -4.75 10.71
N HIS A 118 16.62 -4.21 11.69
CA HIS A 118 15.18 -4.01 11.62
C HIS A 118 14.76 -3.17 10.41
N ARG A 119 15.46 -2.05 10.15
CA ARG A 119 15.22 -1.20 8.97
C ARG A 119 15.39 -1.97 7.67
N LYS A 120 16.46 -2.77 7.54
CA LYS A 120 16.70 -3.60 6.36
C LYS A 120 15.58 -4.62 6.12
N LEU A 121 15.07 -5.25 7.18
CA LEU A 121 13.95 -6.21 7.08
C LEU A 121 12.66 -5.54 6.60
N LEU A 122 12.34 -4.36 7.12
CA LEU A 122 11.17 -3.59 6.67
C LEU A 122 11.30 -3.17 5.20
N THR A 123 12.47 -2.66 4.81
CA THR A 123 12.74 -2.29 3.41
C THR A 123 12.59 -3.48 2.47
N MET A 124 13.12 -4.66 2.85
CA MET A 124 12.96 -5.89 2.08
C MET A 124 11.49 -6.31 1.96
N GLN A 125 10.73 -6.29 3.07
CA GLN A 125 9.32 -6.64 3.06
C GLN A 125 8.52 -5.78 2.07
N GLU A 126 8.77 -4.47 2.09
CA GLU A 126 8.06 -3.54 1.21
C GLU A 126 8.43 -3.74 -0.27
N HIS A 127 9.72 -3.89 -0.57
CA HIS A 127 10.15 -4.15 -1.95
C HIS A 127 9.61 -5.47 -2.49
N CYS A 128 9.59 -6.55 -1.70
CA CYS A 128 8.99 -7.83 -2.10
C CYS A 128 7.50 -7.67 -2.43
N ARG A 129 6.77 -6.85 -1.67
CA ARG A 129 5.34 -6.61 -1.86
C ARG A 129 5.08 -5.79 -3.12
N ILE A 130 5.85 -4.74 -3.37
CA ILE A 130 5.77 -3.91 -4.58
C ILE A 130 6.12 -4.73 -5.82
N ALA A 131 7.25 -5.45 -5.79
CA ALA A 131 7.71 -6.26 -6.91
C ALA A 131 6.72 -7.39 -7.22
N GLY A 132 6.23 -8.09 -6.19
CA GLY A 132 5.21 -9.12 -6.36
C GLY A 132 3.92 -8.60 -7.00
N PHE A 133 3.48 -7.40 -6.61
CA PHE A 133 2.33 -6.75 -7.25
C PHE A 133 2.62 -6.43 -8.72
N ALA A 134 3.74 -5.76 -9.02
CA ALA A 134 4.12 -5.39 -10.37
C ALA A 134 4.21 -6.61 -11.30
N ILE A 135 4.84 -7.69 -10.84
CA ILE A 135 4.96 -8.95 -11.59
C ILE A 135 3.57 -9.58 -11.82
N SER A 136 2.69 -9.58 -10.81
CA SER A 136 1.34 -10.16 -10.94
C SER A 136 0.43 -9.41 -11.91
N THR A 137 0.72 -8.14 -12.19
CA THR A 137 -0.07 -7.28 -13.07
C THR A 137 0.57 -7.04 -14.44
N THR A 138 1.81 -7.48 -14.64
CA THR A 138 2.53 -7.28 -15.91
C THR A 138 2.36 -8.51 -16.78
N GLU A 139 1.79 -8.34 -17.98
CA GLU A 139 1.76 -9.39 -19.00
C GLU A 139 3.10 -9.42 -19.75
N LEU A 140 3.77 -10.57 -19.74
CA LEU A 140 4.93 -10.84 -20.61
C LEU A 140 4.39 -11.22 -22.00
N GLY A 141 4.99 -10.66 -23.05
CA GLY A 141 4.56 -10.72 -24.44
C GLY A 141 4.26 -9.36 -25.07
N GLN A 142 4.38 -8.26 -24.30
CA GLN A 142 4.09 -6.89 -24.76
C GLN A 142 5.35 -6.03 -24.99
N PHE A 143 6.54 -6.54 -24.65
CA PHE A 143 7.81 -5.82 -24.79
C PHE A 143 8.65 -6.41 -25.92
N SER A 144 9.79 -5.79 -26.23
CA SER A 144 10.73 -6.38 -27.19
C SER A 144 11.36 -7.67 -26.63
N GLU A 145 11.76 -8.60 -27.50
CA GLU A 145 12.39 -9.86 -27.08
C GLU A 145 13.63 -9.63 -26.17
N GLU A 146 14.42 -8.59 -26.45
CA GLU A 146 15.59 -8.22 -25.63
C GLU A 146 15.19 -7.75 -24.22
N GLU A 147 14.17 -6.90 -24.11
CA GLU A 147 13.66 -6.41 -22.82
C GLU A 147 13.04 -7.54 -22.00
N GLU A 148 12.29 -8.46 -22.63
CA GLU A 148 11.71 -9.60 -21.92
C GLU A 148 12.77 -10.56 -21.39
N GLN A 149 13.82 -10.82 -22.17
CA GLN A 149 14.94 -11.63 -21.69
C GLN A 149 15.63 -10.99 -20.48
N ILE A 150 15.81 -9.67 -20.49
CA ILE A 150 16.34 -8.93 -19.33
C ILE A 150 15.41 -9.09 -18.14
N LEU A 151 14.11 -8.84 -18.30
CA LEU A 151 13.13 -8.93 -17.21
C LEU A 151 13.06 -10.35 -16.62
N ILE A 152 13.04 -11.39 -17.46
CA ILE A 152 13.05 -12.78 -17.03
C ILE A 152 14.34 -13.11 -16.25
N SER A 153 15.49 -12.62 -16.73
CA SER A 153 16.77 -12.82 -16.04
C SER A 153 16.79 -12.14 -14.67
N CYS A 154 16.26 -10.91 -14.55
CA CYS A 154 16.13 -10.19 -13.30
C CYS A 154 15.17 -10.89 -12.34
N CYS A 155 14.03 -11.38 -12.82
CA CYS A 155 13.08 -12.17 -12.01
C CYS A 155 13.75 -13.43 -11.44
N ARG A 156 14.55 -14.13 -12.24
CA ARG A 156 15.28 -15.33 -11.80
C ARG A 156 16.30 -15.00 -10.70
N GLN A 157 17.10 -13.96 -10.89
CA GLN A 157 18.10 -13.52 -9.91
C GLN A 157 17.44 -13.02 -8.60
N ALA A 158 16.33 -12.30 -8.72
CA ALA A 158 15.56 -11.84 -7.57
C ALA A 158 15.00 -13.02 -6.76
N LEU A 159 14.48 -14.05 -7.45
CA LEU A 159 13.94 -15.24 -6.81
C LEU A 159 15.03 -16.02 -6.05
N GLU A 160 16.21 -16.19 -6.64
CA GLU A 160 17.36 -16.81 -5.98
C GLU A 160 17.80 -16.03 -4.73
N SER A 161 17.88 -14.70 -4.85
CA SER A 161 18.22 -13.82 -3.72
C SER A 161 17.18 -13.88 -2.59
N MET A 162 15.89 -13.98 -2.93
CA MET A 162 14.79 -14.12 -1.97
C MET A 162 14.81 -15.47 -1.26
N GLU A 163 15.11 -16.56 -1.97
CA GLU A 163 15.20 -17.89 -1.37
C GLU A 163 16.38 -17.95 -0.38
N GLN A 164 17.54 -17.41 -0.77
CA GLN A 164 18.69 -17.32 0.12
C GLN A 164 18.41 -16.46 1.37
N ALA A 165 17.71 -15.34 1.19
CA ALA A 165 17.30 -14.48 2.31
C ALA A 165 16.32 -15.21 3.25
N LYS A 166 15.37 -15.97 2.70
CA LYS A 166 14.43 -16.79 3.46
C LYS A 166 15.15 -17.86 4.28
N GLU A 167 16.07 -18.60 3.68
CA GLU A 167 16.86 -19.63 4.39
C GLU A 167 17.62 -19.01 5.57
N ASN A 168 18.30 -17.88 5.36
CA ASN A 168 19.04 -17.19 6.42
C ASN A 168 18.13 -16.74 7.57
N LEU A 169 16.92 -16.26 7.26
CA LEU A 169 15.94 -15.87 8.26
C LEU A 169 15.41 -17.09 9.03
N GLN A 170 15.12 -18.19 8.34
CA GLN A 170 14.67 -19.43 8.98
C GLN A 170 15.73 -19.97 9.94
N GLN A 171 16.98 -20.05 9.51
CA GLN A 171 18.09 -20.46 10.37
C GLN A 171 18.24 -19.55 11.60
N THR A 172 18.07 -18.23 11.42
CA THR A 172 18.13 -17.26 12.53
C THR A 172 16.98 -17.46 13.52
N LEU A 173 15.77 -17.78 13.03
CA LEU A 173 14.60 -18.04 13.86
C LEU A 173 14.70 -19.39 14.59
N GLU A 174 15.24 -20.41 13.94
CA GLU A 174 15.46 -21.74 14.51
C GLU A 174 16.58 -21.72 15.57
N ALA A 175 17.63 -20.92 15.37
CA ALA A 175 18.70 -20.73 16.34
C ALA A 175 18.27 -19.91 17.58
N TYR A 176 17.11 -19.26 17.55
CA TYR A 176 16.59 -18.46 18.65
C TYR A 176 15.60 -19.26 19.52
N GLU A 177 16.09 -19.87 20.61
CA GLU A 177 15.24 -20.48 21.64
C GLU A 177 14.78 -19.43 22.68
N PRO A 178 13.47 -19.13 22.82
CA PRO A 178 12.99 -18.21 23.83
C PRO A 178 12.88 -18.94 25.17
N GLY A 179 13.93 -18.81 26.01
CA GLY A 179 13.89 -19.23 27.41
C GLY A 179 14.57 -20.56 27.68
N GLY A 180 15.90 -20.50 27.87
CA GLY A 180 16.60 -21.50 28.66
C GLY A 180 16.16 -21.39 30.13
N THR A 181 15.29 -22.30 30.56
CA THR A 181 15.06 -22.59 31.98
C THR A 181 16.40 -22.96 32.64
N LYS A 182 16.86 -22.11 33.56
CA LYS A 182 17.66 -22.52 34.70
C LYS A 182 16.79 -22.45 35.94
#